data_AF-A0A0C2W663-F1
#
_entry.id   AF-A0A0C2W663-F1
#
_cell.length_a   1.000
_cell.length_b   1.000
_cell.length_c   1.000
_cell.angle_alpha   90.00
_cell.angle_beta   90.00
_cell.angle_gamma   90.00
#
_symmetry.space_group_name_H-M   'P 1'
#
loop_
_entity.id
_entity.type
_entity.pdbx_description
1 polymer ?
#
loop_
_entity_poly.entity_id
_entity_poly.type
_entity_poly.pdbx_seq_one_letter_code
_entity_poly.pdbx_strand_id
1 'polypeptide(L)' 'MLLVDIFTEPNHVIERQKFYQSSTLPIYLRAPRSRLYIGAFSVGFVAAMGGTSFMIYNLIKGKA' A
#
# COMPACT_ATOMS: atom_id res chain seq x y z
N MET A 1 28.63 2.47 -15.91
CA MET A 1 28.92 1.40 -14.93
C MET A 1 27.67 1.20 -14.07
N LEU A 2 26.69 0.44 -14.57
CA LEU A 2 25.39 0.17 -13.89
C LEU A 2 25.17 -1.34 -13.62
N LEU A 3 26.17 -2.18 -13.93
CA LEU A 3 26.07 -3.64 -13.87
C LEU A 3 26.71 -4.26 -12.61
N VAL A 4 27.49 -3.50 -11.86
CA VAL A 4 28.19 -4.00 -10.65
C VAL A 4 27.22 -4.19 -9.49
N ASP A 5 26.22 -3.33 -9.32
CA ASP A 5 25.31 -3.38 -8.16
C ASP A 5 24.31 -4.55 -8.19
N ILE A 6 24.04 -5.14 -9.36
CA ILE A 6 23.16 -6.33 -9.48
C ILE A 6 23.88 -7.60 -8.99
N PHE A 7 25.22 -7.60 -8.99
CA PHE A 7 26.01 -8.77 -8.64
C PHE A 7 26.28 -8.92 -7.14
N THR A 8 26.15 -7.83 -6.38
CA THR A 8 26.50 -7.79 -4.95
C THR A 8 25.36 -8.22 -4.03
N GLU A 9 24.10 -8.12 -4.48
CA GLU A 9 22.94 -8.59 -3.72
C GLU A 9 22.52 -10.02 -4.12
N PRO A 10 22.23 -10.90 -3.14
CA PRO A 10 21.70 -12.22 -3.44
C PRO A 10 20.36 -12.12 -4.18
N ASN A 11 20.26 -12.84 -5.31
CA ASN A 11 19.04 -12.89 -6.10
C ASN A 11 17.97 -13.78 -5.42
N HIS A 12 16.96 -13.15 -4.82
CA HIS A 12 15.84 -13.82 -4.16
C HIS A 12 14.57 -13.94 -5.04
N VAL A 13 14.68 -13.81 -6.36
CA VAL A 13 13.50 -13.77 -7.26
C VAL A 13 12.69 -15.06 -7.20
N ILE A 14 13.31 -16.24 -7.26
CA ILE A 14 12.60 -17.53 -7.25
C ILE A 14 11.88 -17.75 -5.91
N GLU A 15 12.50 -17.36 -4.80
CA GLU A 15 11.90 -17.46 -3.46
C GLU A 15 10.66 -16.56 -3.36
N ARG A 16 10.76 -15.32 -3.86
CA ARG A 16 9.62 -14.40 -3.92
C ARG A 16 8.52 -14.95 -4.82
N GLN A 17 8.85 -15.49 -6.00
CA GLN A 17 7.86 -16.10 -6.89
C GLN A 17 7.09 -17.23 -6.20
N LYS A 18 7.80 -18.17 -5.56
CA LYS A 18 7.18 -19.26 -4.80
C LYS A 18 6.28 -18.72 -3.68
N PHE A 19 6.75 -17.74 -2.92
CA PHE A 19 5.98 -17.10 -1.85
C PHE A 19 4.69 -16.42 -2.34
N TYR A 20 4.77 -15.65 -3.44
CA TYR A 20 3.59 -14.96 -3.99
C TYR A 20 2.64 -15.92 -4.71
N GLN A 21 3.14 -17.01 -5.29
CA GLN A 21 2.33 -18.01 -5.98
C GLN A 21 1.70 -19.04 -5.02
N SER A 22 2.29 -19.26 -3.84
CA SER A 22 1.74 -20.17 -2.82
C SER A 22 0.53 -19.61 -2.07
N SER A 23 0.21 -18.32 -2.24
CA SER A 23 -0.88 -17.64 -1.55
C SER A 23 -2.08 -17.39 -2.46
N THR A 24 -3.28 -17.73 -1.98
CA THR A 24 -4.56 -17.41 -2.63
C THR A 24 -5.08 -16.01 -2.30
N LEU A 25 -4.39 -15.26 -1.43
CA LEU A 25 -4.78 -13.90 -1.07
C LEU A 25 -4.77 -12.98 -2.31
N PRO A 26 -5.48 -11.85 -2.28
CA PRO A 26 -5.30 -10.80 -3.27
C PRO A 26 -3.85 -10.30 -3.32
N ILE A 27 -3.35 -9.95 -4.51
CA ILE A 27 -1.93 -9.63 -4.73
C ILE A 27 -1.38 -8.54 -3.78
N TYR A 28 -2.20 -7.52 -3.48
CA TYR A 28 -1.84 -6.41 -2.58
C TYR A 28 -1.74 -6.82 -1.10
N LEU A 29 -2.24 -8.01 -0.72
CA LEU A 29 -2.14 -8.56 0.63
C LEU A 29 -1.08 -9.64 0.76
N ARG A 30 -0.52 -10.16 -0.34
CA ARG A 30 0.42 -11.29 -0.31
C ARG A 30 1.75 -10.96 0.33
N ALA A 31 2.22 -9.72 0.22
CA ALA A 31 3.50 -9.31 0.78
C ALA A 31 3.52 -9.46 2.32
N PRO A 32 4.64 -9.85 2.95
CA PRO A 32 4.70 -10.03 4.40
C PRO A 32 4.43 -8.74 5.18
N ARG A 33 4.74 -7.57 4.59
CA ARG A 33 4.48 -6.24 5.17
C ARG A 33 3.21 -5.58 4.64
N SER A 34 2.40 -6.28 3.84
CA SER A 34 1.19 -5.73 3.21
C SER A 34 0.23 -5.10 4.23
N ARG A 35 0.03 -5.76 5.37
CA ARG A 35 -0.89 -5.30 6.42
C ARG A 35 -0.51 -3.94 7.00
N LEU A 36 0.80 -3.68 7.16
CA LEU A 36 1.28 -2.39 7.63
C LEU A 36 1.01 -1.29 6.59
N TYR A 37 1.33 -1.54 5.31
CA TYR A 37 1.12 -0.56 4.25
C TYR A 37 -0.36 -0.28 4.00
N ILE A 38 -1.18 -1.32 3.88
CA ILE A 38 -2.62 -1.18 3.66
C ILE A 38 -3.29 -0.55 4.87
N GLY A 39 -2.87 -0.89 6.09
CA GLY A 39 -3.36 -0.26 7.31
C GLY A 39 -3.09 1.24 7.34
N ALA A 40 -1.84 1.65 7.13
CA ALA A 40 -1.46 3.07 7.09
C ALA A 40 -2.20 3.85 5.99
N PHE A 41 -2.28 3.27 4.78
CA PHE A 41 -3.04 3.85 3.67
C PHE A 41 -4.51 4.01 4.02
N SER A 42 -5.14 2.98 4.59
CA SER A 42 -6.58 2.99 4.90
C SER A 42 -6.92 4.04 5.95
N VAL A 43 -6.08 4.22 6.98
CA VAL A 43 -6.26 5.26 7.99
C VAL A 43 -6.21 6.66 7.35
N GLY A 44 -5.19 6.92 6.54
CA GLY A 44 -5.06 8.21 5.84
C GLY A 44 -6.23 8.46 4.88
N PHE A 45 -6.64 7.43 4.13
CA PHE A 45 -7.76 7.52 3.19
C PHE A 45 -9.08 7.85 3.90
N VAL A 46 -9.41 7.14 4.98
CA VAL A 46 -10.63 7.39 5.75
C VAL A 46 -10.62 8.78 6.37
N ALA A 47 -9.49 9.23 6.92
CA ALA A 47 -9.36 10.58 7.46
C ALA A 47 -9.58 11.65 6.38
N ALA A 48 -8.97 11.47 5.20
CA ALA A 48 -9.14 12.38 4.08
C ALA A 48 -10.60 12.43 3.61
N MET A 49 -11.22 11.26 3.35
CA MET A 49 -12.61 11.18 2.90
C MET A 49 -13.60 11.73 3.93
N GLY A 50 -13.36 11.46 5.22
CA GLY A 50 -14.15 12.03 6.31
C GLY A 50 -14.05 13.55 6.36
N GLY A 51 -12.82 14.09 6.25
CA GLY A 51 -12.59 15.54 6.18
C GLY A 51 -13.27 16.19 4.97
N THR A 52 -13.12 15.59 3.78
CA THR A 52 -13.81 16.07 2.57
C THR A 52 -15.32 16.07 2.74
N SER A 53 -15.90 14.99 3.27
CA SER A 53 -17.35 14.89 3.48
C SER A 53 -17.85 15.92 4.50
N PHE A 54 -17.10 16.15 5.57
CA PHE A 54 -17.40 17.17 6.57
C PHE A 54 -17.35 18.59 5.98
N MET A 55 -16.34 18.88 5.17
CA MET A 55 -16.23 20.18 4.51
C MET A 55 -17.35 20.40 3.49
N ILE A 56 -17.73 19.38 2.72
CA ILE A 56 -18.90 19.44 1.84
C ILE A 56 -20.18 19.75 2.64
N TYR A 57 -20.38 19.10 3.78
CA TYR A 57 -21.53 19.37 4.65
C TYR A 57 -21.54 20.83 5.13
N ASN A 58 -20.41 21.37 5.58
CA ASN A 58 -20.31 22.76 6.00
C ASN A 58 -20.58 23.72 4.84
N LEU A 59 -20.01 23.45 3.65
CA LEU A 59 -20.24 24.24 2.45
C LEU A 59 -21.73 24.30 2.07
N ILE A 60 -22.42 23.16 2.10
CA ILE A 60 -23.88 23.09 1.85
C ILE A 60 -24.66 23.89 2.89
N LYS A 61 -24.22 23.87 4.15
CA LYS A 61 -24.84 24.61 5.26
C LYS A 61 -24.43 26.09 5.30
N GLY A 62 -23.58 26.56 4.40
CA GLY A 62 -23.05 27.93 4.39
C GLY A 62 -22.15 28.24 5.59
N LYS A 63 -21.58 27.21 6.22
CA LYS A 63 -20.62 27.33 7.32
C LYS A 63 -19.22 27.24 6.73
N ALA A 64 -18.38 28.23 7.01
CA ALA A 64 -16.96 28.20 6.67
C ALA A 64 -16.18 27.69 7.88
#